data_AF-A0A7Y3LB89-F1
#
_entry.id   AF-A0A7Y3LB89-F1
#
_cell.length_a   1.000
_cell.length_b   1.000
_cell.length_c   1.000
_cell.angle_alpha   90.00
_cell.angle_beta   90.00
_cell.angle_gamma   90.00
#
_symmetry.space_group_name_H-M   'P 1'
#
loop_
_entity.id
_entity.type
_entity.pdbx_description
1 polymer ?
#
loop_
_entity_poly.entity_id
_entity_poly.type
_entity_poly.pdbx_seq_one_letter_code
_entity_poly.pdbx_strand_id
1 'polypeptide(L)'
;MDSSLDVIHLSDFNPTLSMTSTPDWMLYWTAHHNNFDALVTRDLAQRTQLVEMYVLSKLPGFSVITWKRPIEDPITEWGQLIAYLPEIRKRFENDDSRGRSGTVILLPKPTLGTDNILDAKDIFGKLANDQGISYREARVLAKTELGDVIEASGSNRDDFDDLL
;
A
#
# COMPACT_ATOMS: atom_id res chain seq x y z
N MET A 1 0.67 8.88 11.05
CA MET A 1 0.02 9.37 9.82
C MET A 1 1.02 10.25 9.11
N ASP A 2 1.24 10.01 7.81
CA ASP A 2 2.06 10.88 6.96
C ASP A 2 1.38 12.25 6.88
N SER A 3 2.08 13.33 7.22
CA SER A 3 1.50 14.69 7.33
C SER A 3 1.25 15.35 5.98
N SER A 4 1.54 14.66 4.88
CA SER A 4 1.40 15.16 3.51
C SER A 4 0.12 14.70 2.80
N LEU A 5 -0.75 13.93 3.45
CA LEU A 5 -1.98 13.40 2.86
C LEU A 5 -3.16 13.73 3.76
N ASP A 6 -4.16 14.39 3.19
CA ASP A 6 -5.43 14.66 3.85
C ASP A 6 -6.51 13.73 3.26
N VAL A 7 -7.22 13.02 4.13
CA VAL A 7 -8.28 12.08 3.74
C VAL A 7 -9.55 12.53 4.45
N ILE A 8 -10.46 13.09 3.67
CA ILE A 8 -11.72 13.63 4.18
C ILE A 8 -12.85 12.68 3.79
N HIS A 9 -13.66 12.27 4.77
CA HIS A 9 -14.85 11.47 4.50
C HIS A 9 -15.91 12.30 3.78
N LEU A 10 -16.62 11.71 2.81
CA LEU A 10 -17.59 12.44 1.97
C LEU A 10 -18.66 13.16 2.79
N SER A 11 -19.17 12.53 3.86
CA SER A 11 -20.16 13.15 4.74
C SER A 11 -19.63 14.38 5.48
N ASP A 12 -18.33 14.42 5.78
CA ASP A 12 -17.72 15.50 6.54
C ASP A 12 -17.42 16.69 5.62
N PHE A 13 -17.05 16.39 4.36
CA PHE A 13 -16.89 17.40 3.31
C PHE A 13 -18.23 18.01 2.88
N ASN A 14 -19.20 17.16 2.49
CA ASN A 14 -20.51 17.61 2.04
C ASN A 14 -21.59 16.54 2.30
N PRO A 15 -22.35 16.65 3.41
CA PRO A 15 -23.38 15.69 3.78
C PRO A 15 -24.46 15.53 2.71
N THR A 16 -24.79 16.58 1.96
CA THR A 16 -25.91 16.56 1.01
C THR A 16 -25.67 15.57 -0.15
N LEU A 17 -24.41 15.38 -0.54
CA LEU A 17 -24.00 14.43 -1.58
C LEU A 17 -24.19 12.98 -1.12
N SER A 18 -24.09 12.72 0.19
CA SER A 18 -24.30 11.40 0.80
C SER A 18 -25.76 11.06 1.09
N MET A 19 -26.64 12.07 1.19
CA MET A 19 -28.06 11.90 1.52
C MET A 19 -28.96 11.71 0.30
N THR A 20 -28.48 12.10 -0.87
CA THR A 20 -29.19 11.93 -2.15
C THR A 20 -28.50 10.85 -2.96
N SER A 21 -29.23 10.13 -3.80
CA SER A 21 -28.67 9.16 -4.75
C SER A 21 -27.92 9.93 -5.86
N THR A 22 -26.78 10.52 -5.47
CA THR A 22 -25.94 11.36 -6.31
C THR A 22 -25.19 10.46 -7.28
N PRO A 23 -25.28 10.70 -8.60
CA PRO A 23 -24.46 9.99 -9.57
C PRO A 23 -22.97 10.21 -9.32
N ASP A 24 -22.16 9.18 -9.51
CA ASP A 24 -20.73 9.21 -9.18
C ASP A 24 -19.94 10.26 -9.98
N TRP A 25 -20.32 10.51 -11.24
CA TRP A 25 -19.70 11.57 -12.04
C TRP A 25 -19.85 12.97 -11.41
N MET A 26 -20.94 13.23 -10.66
CA MET A 26 -21.13 14.48 -9.93
C MET A 26 -20.17 14.57 -8.74
N LEU A 27 -19.87 13.43 -8.10
CA LEU A 27 -18.89 13.36 -7.02
C LEU A 27 -17.49 13.68 -7.55
N TYR A 28 -17.11 13.15 -8.71
CA TYR A 28 -15.82 13.46 -9.35
C TYR A 28 -15.69 14.95 -9.65
N TRP A 29 -16.71 15.51 -10.30
CA TRP A 29 -16.75 16.92 -10.65
C TRP A 29 -16.64 17.80 -9.40
N THR A 30 -17.42 17.49 -8.36
CA THR A 30 -17.45 18.27 -7.12
C THR A 30 -16.12 18.17 -6.37
N ALA A 31 -15.54 16.98 -6.24
CA ALA A 31 -14.25 16.77 -5.59
C ALA A 31 -13.15 17.56 -6.32
N HIS A 32 -13.07 17.44 -7.65
CA HIS A 32 -12.08 18.18 -8.45
C HIS A 32 -12.19 19.70 -8.28
N HIS A 33 -13.42 20.25 -8.31
CA HIS A 33 -13.65 21.69 -8.14
C HIS A 33 -13.41 22.19 -6.71
N ASN A 34 -13.26 21.28 -5.75
CA ASN A 34 -12.87 21.58 -4.38
C ASN A 34 -11.40 21.24 -4.10
N ASN A 35 -10.58 21.11 -5.16
CA ASN A 35 -9.14 20.87 -5.10
C ASN A 35 -8.73 19.53 -4.47
N PHE A 36 -9.62 18.53 -4.49
CA PHE A 36 -9.21 17.16 -4.19
C PHE A 36 -8.46 16.58 -5.39
N ASP A 37 -7.34 15.91 -5.12
CA ASP A 37 -6.56 15.20 -6.15
C ASP A 37 -7.23 13.86 -6.54
N ALA A 38 -8.00 13.27 -5.62
CA ALA A 38 -8.61 11.97 -5.85
C ALA A 38 -9.90 11.72 -5.06
N LEU A 39 -10.70 10.79 -5.57
CA LEU A 39 -11.84 10.18 -4.86
C LEU A 39 -11.58 8.69 -4.66
N VAL A 40 -11.76 8.20 -3.44
CA VAL A 40 -11.73 6.76 -3.14
C VAL A 40 -13.15 6.21 -3.13
N THR A 41 -13.39 5.13 -3.85
CA THR A 41 -14.71 4.51 -3.99
C THR A 41 -14.64 2.98 -4.03
N ARG A 42 -15.67 2.34 -3.48
CA ARG A 42 -15.87 0.89 -3.49
C ARG A 42 -16.49 0.39 -4.79
N ASP A 43 -17.15 1.27 -5.52
CA ASP A 43 -17.95 0.86 -6.66
C ASP A 43 -17.08 0.59 -7.89
N LEU A 44 -16.91 -0.69 -8.16
CA LEU A 44 -16.20 -1.23 -9.32
C LEU A 44 -16.95 -1.02 -10.64
N ALA A 45 -18.26 -0.77 -10.61
CA ALA A 45 -19.07 -0.56 -11.80
C ALA A 45 -18.69 0.74 -12.53
N GLN A 46 -18.15 1.71 -11.78
CA GLN A 46 -17.81 3.04 -12.26
C GLN A 46 -16.90 3.04 -13.49
N ARG A 47 -15.90 2.16 -13.51
CA ARG A 47 -14.94 2.03 -14.63
C ARG A 47 -15.57 1.53 -15.94
N THR A 48 -16.80 1.02 -15.89
CA THR A 48 -17.53 0.50 -17.06
C THR A 48 -18.63 1.42 -17.56
N GLN A 49 -18.89 2.53 -16.84
CA GLN A 49 -19.91 3.49 -17.22
C GLN A 49 -19.34 4.57 -18.15
N LEU A 50 -19.89 4.67 -19.36
CA LEU A 50 -19.41 5.61 -20.38
C LEU A 50 -19.47 7.07 -19.94
N VAL A 51 -20.56 7.47 -19.27
CA VAL A 51 -20.77 8.85 -18.82
C VAL A 51 -19.74 9.25 -17.76
N GLU A 52 -19.45 8.35 -16.83
CA GLU A 52 -18.47 8.59 -15.77
C GLU A 52 -17.05 8.75 -16.33
N MET A 53 -16.65 7.86 -17.24
CA MET A 53 -15.35 7.95 -17.89
C MET A 53 -15.24 9.18 -18.79
N TYR A 54 -16.33 9.60 -19.43
CA TYR A 54 -16.35 10.86 -20.17
C TYR A 54 -16.09 12.05 -19.25
N VAL A 55 -16.79 12.15 -18.12
CA VAL A 55 -16.57 13.25 -17.15
C VAL A 55 -15.15 13.20 -16.59
N LEU A 56 -14.69 12.04 -16.13
CA LEU A 56 -13.33 11.87 -15.60
C LEU A 56 -12.26 12.28 -16.61
N SER A 57 -12.46 11.99 -17.91
CA SER A 57 -11.53 12.38 -18.97
C SER A 57 -11.33 13.90 -19.11
N LYS A 58 -12.29 14.69 -18.59
CA LYS A 58 -12.26 16.16 -18.59
C LYS A 58 -11.69 16.76 -17.31
N LEU A 59 -11.31 15.95 -16.33
CA LEU A 59 -10.77 16.39 -15.04
C LEU A 59 -9.26 16.12 -14.98
N PRO A 60 -8.41 17.02 -15.51
CA PRO A 60 -6.97 16.78 -15.53
C PRO A 60 -6.40 16.71 -14.11
N GLY A 61 -5.48 15.77 -13.91
CA GLY A 61 -4.85 15.53 -12.61
C GLY A 61 -5.76 14.88 -11.56
N PHE A 62 -7.04 14.62 -11.86
CA PHE A 62 -7.95 13.95 -10.93
C PHE A 62 -7.89 12.43 -11.06
N SER A 63 -7.96 11.71 -9.94
CA SER A 63 -7.92 10.25 -9.93
C SER A 63 -9.06 9.61 -9.15
N VAL A 64 -9.61 8.53 -9.70
CA VAL A 64 -10.54 7.66 -8.96
C VAL A 64 -9.77 6.44 -8.49
N ILE A 65 -9.75 6.21 -7.18
CA ILE A 65 -9.06 5.10 -6.53
C ILE A 65 -10.09 4.05 -6.12
N THR A 66 -9.92 2.83 -6.60
CA THR A 66 -10.78 1.70 -6.24
C THR A 66 -9.99 0.40 -6.25
N TRP A 67 -10.61 -0.72 -5.89
CA TRP A 67 -9.95 -2.02 -5.83
C TRP A 67 -10.16 -2.81 -7.11
N LYS A 68 -9.21 -3.68 -7.46
CA LYS A 68 -9.35 -4.61 -8.61
C LYS A 68 -10.50 -5.60 -8.42
N ARG A 69 -10.79 -5.95 -7.16
CA ARG A 69 -11.84 -6.89 -6.75
C ARG A 69 -12.58 -6.29 -5.55
N PRO A 70 -13.89 -6.59 -5.37
CA PRO A 70 -14.63 -6.12 -4.21
C PRO A 70 -13.99 -6.63 -2.92
N ILE A 71 -14.05 -5.81 -1.87
CA ILE A 71 -13.68 -6.17 -0.51
C ILE A 71 -14.95 -6.12 0.32
N GLU A 72 -15.27 -7.24 0.97
CA GLU A 72 -16.52 -7.36 1.74
C GLU A 72 -16.44 -6.66 3.10
N ASP A 73 -15.24 -6.61 3.70
CA ASP A 73 -15.02 -6.01 5.01
C ASP A 73 -14.53 -4.56 4.90
N PRO A 74 -15.33 -3.58 5.37
CA PRO A 74 -14.95 -2.16 5.42
C PRO A 74 -13.64 -1.89 6.17
N ILE A 75 -13.35 -2.64 7.23
CA ILE A 75 -12.14 -2.41 8.05
C ILE A 75 -10.90 -2.81 7.25
N THR A 76 -10.94 -4.00 6.64
CA THR A 76 -9.89 -4.48 5.72
C THR A 76 -9.67 -3.51 4.57
N GLU A 77 -10.74 -2.98 3.98
CA GLU A 77 -10.65 -2.01 2.89
C GLU A 77 -9.89 -0.73 3.31
N TRP A 78 -10.24 -0.16 4.46
CA TRP A 78 -9.54 1.00 5.01
C TRP A 78 -8.08 0.68 5.35
N GLY A 79 -7.81 -0.47 5.96
CA GLY A 79 -6.44 -0.91 6.26
C GLY A 79 -5.59 -1.03 4.99
N GLN A 80 -6.17 -1.53 3.90
CA GLN A 80 -5.50 -1.61 2.60
C GLN A 80 -5.25 -0.25 1.98
N LEU A 81 -6.24 0.65 2.01
CA LEU A 81 -6.05 2.01 1.51
C LEU A 81 -4.85 2.66 2.20
N ILE A 82 -4.80 2.60 3.54
CA ILE A 82 -3.70 3.14 4.35
C ILE A 82 -2.36 2.52 3.95
N ALA A 83 -2.32 1.20 3.75
CA ALA A 83 -1.10 0.51 3.32
C ALA A 83 -0.61 0.96 1.93
N TYR A 84 -1.54 1.33 1.03
CA TYR A 84 -1.19 1.81 -0.32
C TYR A 84 -1.02 3.33 -0.43
N LEU A 85 -1.35 4.12 0.59
CA LEU A 85 -1.21 5.59 0.56
C LEU A 85 0.17 6.08 0.12
N PRO A 86 1.30 5.51 0.60
CA PRO A 86 2.63 5.93 0.15
C PRO A 86 2.86 5.72 -1.35
N GLU A 87 2.33 4.61 -1.89
CA GLU A 87 2.47 4.28 -3.31
C GLU A 87 1.55 5.15 -4.19
N ILE A 88 0.34 5.44 -3.71
CA ILE A 88 -0.58 6.40 -4.33
C ILE A 88 0.06 7.79 -4.39
N ARG A 89 0.64 8.25 -3.28
CA ARG A 89 1.37 9.53 -3.20
C ARG A 89 2.53 9.58 -4.18
N LYS A 90 3.38 8.55 -4.21
CA LYS A 90 4.49 8.47 -5.18
C LYS A 90 4.00 8.57 -6.61
N ARG A 91 2.82 8.04 -6.93
CA ARG A 91 2.24 8.24 -8.27
C ARG A 91 1.90 9.70 -8.51
N PHE A 92 1.25 10.40 -7.58
CA PHE A 92 0.95 11.81 -7.74
C PHE A 92 2.18 12.73 -7.77
N GLU A 93 3.26 12.36 -7.08
CA GLU A 93 4.53 13.10 -7.07
C GLU A 93 5.38 12.86 -8.31
N ASN A 94 5.45 11.61 -8.79
CA ASN A 94 6.29 11.22 -9.93
C ASN A 94 5.54 11.26 -11.27
N ASP A 95 4.26 11.64 -11.29
CA ASP A 95 3.53 11.73 -12.54
C ASP A 95 3.91 13.01 -13.30
N ASP A 96 4.64 12.83 -14.39
CA ASP A 96 4.67 13.73 -15.55
C ASP A 96 3.26 13.95 -16.16
N SER A 97 2.22 13.33 -15.58
CA SER A 97 0.83 13.33 -16.02
C SER A 97 -0.05 14.42 -15.42
N ARG A 98 0.50 15.44 -14.72
CA ARG A 98 -0.29 16.63 -14.33
C ARG A 98 -0.97 17.35 -15.52
N GLY A 99 -0.67 16.97 -16.77
CA GLY A 99 -1.39 17.35 -17.99
C GLY A 99 -2.24 16.25 -18.67
N ARG A 100 -2.36 15.05 -18.10
CA ARG A 100 -3.23 13.96 -18.62
C ARG A 100 -4.65 14.11 -18.08
N SER A 101 -5.60 13.62 -18.88
CA SER A 101 -6.99 13.36 -18.49
C SER A 101 -7.05 12.52 -17.21
N GLY A 102 -8.16 12.64 -16.46
CA GLY A 102 -8.34 11.94 -15.20
C GLY A 102 -8.15 10.42 -15.31
N THR A 103 -7.66 9.81 -14.24
CA THR A 103 -7.20 8.41 -14.24
C THR A 103 -7.94 7.53 -13.24
N VAL A 104 -7.90 6.21 -13.46
CA VAL A 104 -8.44 5.22 -12.52
C VAL A 104 -7.30 4.39 -11.96
N ILE A 105 -7.10 4.43 -10.64
CA ILE A 105 -6.10 3.66 -9.91
C ILE A 105 -6.77 2.43 -9.31
N LEU A 106 -6.36 1.25 -9.76
CA LEU A 106 -6.86 -0.03 -9.26
C LEU A 106 -5.89 -0.66 -8.26
N LEU A 107 -6.25 -0.59 -6.98
CA LEU A 107 -5.51 -1.23 -5.90
C LEU A 107 -5.66 -2.76 -6.00
N PRO A 108 -4.56 -3.51 -5.99
CA PRO A 108 -4.65 -4.96 -5.90
C PRO A 108 -5.19 -5.34 -4.51
N LYS A 109 -5.96 -6.43 -4.44
CA LYS A 109 -6.26 -7.06 -3.15
C LYS A 109 -4.93 -7.67 -2.65
N PRO A 110 -4.37 -7.24 -1.52
CA PRO A 110 -3.23 -7.91 -0.94
C PRO A 110 -3.67 -9.33 -0.57
N THR A 111 -2.95 -10.29 -1.10
CA THR A 111 -3.09 -11.70 -0.79
C THR A 111 -1.82 -12.12 -0.10
N LEU A 112 -1.93 -12.72 1.08
CA LEU A 112 -0.81 -13.43 1.68
C LEU A 112 -0.67 -14.76 0.93
N GLY A 113 0.23 -14.81 -0.03
CA GLY A 113 0.60 -16.03 -0.74
C GLY A 113 1.67 -16.81 0.00
N THR A 114 1.90 -18.06 -0.42
CA THR A 114 2.98 -18.89 0.13
C THR A 114 4.36 -18.30 -0.14
N ASP A 115 4.49 -17.47 -1.17
CA ASP A 115 5.67 -16.67 -1.51
C ASP A 115 5.93 -15.50 -0.55
N ASN A 116 4.93 -15.11 0.27
CA ASN A 116 5.10 -14.10 1.31
C ASN A 116 5.53 -14.68 2.66
N ILE A 117 5.53 -16.00 2.81
CA ILE A 117 6.01 -16.69 4.01
C ILE A 117 7.34 -17.34 3.66
N LEU A 118 8.42 -16.85 4.27
CA LEU A 118 9.75 -17.37 4.03
C LEU A 118 10.24 -18.11 5.27
N ASP A 119 10.76 -19.32 5.06
CA ASP A 119 11.44 -20.07 6.12
C ASP A 119 12.85 -19.50 6.34
N ALA A 120 13.17 -19.18 7.60
CA ALA A 120 14.44 -18.56 7.94
C ALA A 120 15.64 -19.47 7.64
N LYS A 121 15.49 -20.80 7.71
CA LYS A 121 16.58 -21.75 7.39
C LYS A 121 16.83 -21.78 5.89
N ASP A 122 15.77 -21.73 5.09
CA ASP A 122 15.89 -21.65 3.63
C ASP A 122 16.56 -20.35 3.19
N ILE A 123 16.18 -19.22 3.81
CA ILE A 123 16.85 -17.93 3.59
C ILE A 123 18.32 -18.02 3.99
N PHE A 124 18.63 -18.56 5.18
CA PHE A 124 20.00 -18.68 5.66
C PHE A 124 20.88 -19.51 4.72
N GLY A 125 20.36 -20.65 4.25
CA GLY A 125 21.05 -21.49 3.27
C GLY A 125 21.27 -20.77 1.93
N LYS A 126 20.29 -20.01 1.47
CA LYS A 126 20.42 -19.20 0.25
C LYS A 126 21.49 -18.12 0.41
N LEU A 127 21.50 -17.40 1.53
CA LEU A 127 22.52 -16.38 1.82
C LEU A 127 23.93 -16.96 1.88
N ALA A 128 24.11 -18.13 2.52
CA ALA A 128 25.39 -18.84 2.53
C ALA A 128 25.85 -19.16 1.10
N ASN A 129 24.95 -19.69 0.28
CA ASN A 129 25.24 -20.02 -1.12
C ASN A 129 25.56 -18.78 -1.98
N ASP A 130 24.82 -17.68 -1.80
CA ASP A 130 25.05 -16.42 -2.51
C ASP A 130 26.41 -15.80 -2.14
N GLN A 131 26.92 -16.08 -0.93
CA GLN A 131 28.26 -15.71 -0.47
C GLN A 131 29.35 -16.74 -0.85
N GLY A 132 28.98 -17.83 -1.51
CA GLY A 132 29.92 -18.88 -1.93
C GLY A 132 30.49 -19.72 -0.78
N ILE A 133 29.85 -19.72 0.39
CA ILE A 133 30.30 -20.47 1.57
C ILE A 133 29.34 -21.61 1.90
N SER A 134 29.85 -22.66 2.53
CA SER A 134 29.00 -23.78 2.93
C SER A 134 28.06 -23.38 4.08
N TYR A 135 26.92 -24.06 4.17
CA TYR A 135 25.97 -23.88 5.28
C TYR A 135 26.64 -24.02 6.66
N ARG A 136 27.61 -24.93 6.79
CA ARG A 136 28.35 -25.15 8.04
C ARG A 136 29.25 -23.97 8.38
N GLU A 137 29.97 -23.43 7.40
CA GLU A 137 30.83 -22.26 7.58
C GLU A 137 30.01 -21.01 7.91
N ALA A 138 28.91 -20.78 7.19
CA ALA A 138 27.99 -19.69 7.49
C ALA A 138 27.46 -19.78 8.92
N ARG A 139 27.14 -20.98 9.40
CA ARG A 139 26.65 -21.18 10.79
C ARG A 139 27.71 -20.87 11.83
N VAL A 140 28.97 -21.22 11.57
CA VAL A 140 30.08 -20.89 12.48
C VAL A 140 30.28 -19.37 12.52
N LEU A 141 30.33 -18.71 11.35
CA LEU A 141 30.47 -17.25 11.26
C LEU A 141 29.34 -16.52 11.99
N ALA A 142 28.09 -16.91 11.75
CA ALA A 142 26.94 -16.32 12.40
C ALA A 142 26.95 -16.51 13.93
N LYS A 143 27.40 -17.68 14.42
CA LYS A 143 27.54 -17.92 15.86
C LYS A 143 28.66 -17.10 16.49
N THR A 144 29.78 -16.93 15.80
CA THR A 144 30.88 -16.07 16.27
C THR A 144 30.42 -14.62 16.36
N GLU A 145 29.81 -14.09 15.29
CA GLU A 145 29.30 -12.72 15.26
C GLU A 145 28.23 -12.49 16.34
N LEU A 146 27.33 -13.45 16.55
CA LEU A 146 26.34 -13.38 17.62
C LEU A 146 26.99 -13.32 19.00
N GLY A 147 28.03 -14.12 19.24
CA GLY A 147 28.80 -14.11 20.48
C GLY A 147 29.48 -12.77 20.74
N ASP A 148 30.11 -12.20 19.71
CA ASP A 148 30.79 -10.89 19.80
C ASP A 148 29.80 -9.76 20.11
N VAL A 149 28.59 -9.80 19.54
CA VAL A 149 27.53 -8.82 19.82
C VAL A 149 27.00 -8.93 21.25
N ILE A 150 26.79 -10.15 21.75
CA ILE A 150 26.33 -10.39 23.13
C ILE A 150 27.36 -9.90 24.16
N GLU A 151 28.65 -10.14 23.88
CA GLU A 151 29.74 -9.66 24.72
C GLU A 151 29.83 -8.13 24.69
N ALA A 152 29.71 -7.52 23.51
CA ALA A 152 29.72 -6.07 23.34
C ALA A 152 28.51 -5.37 23.99
N SER A 153 27.36 -6.04 24.09
CA SER A 153 26.17 -5.50 24.78
C SER A 153 26.24 -5.63 26.30
N GLY A 154 27.29 -6.27 26.84
CA GLY A 154 27.45 -6.52 28.29
C GLY A 154 26.42 -7.50 28.85
N SER A 155 25.78 -8.31 28.00
CA SER A 155 24.79 -9.31 28.39
C SER A 155 25.48 -10.61 28.80
N ASN A 156 24.86 -11.39 29.69
CA ASN A 156 25.44 -12.68 30.08
C ASN A 156 25.24 -13.70 28.96
N ARG A 157 26.32 -14.37 28.55
CA ARG A 157 26.32 -15.30 27.43
C ARG A 157 25.45 -16.54 27.70
N ASP A 158 25.41 -16.97 28.96
CA ASP A 158 24.63 -18.13 29.42
C ASP A 158 23.12 -17.95 29.17
N ASP A 159 22.62 -16.71 29.08
CA ASP A 159 21.21 -16.43 28.80
C ASP A 159 20.81 -16.76 27.35
N PHE A 160 21.80 -17.04 26.47
CA PHE A 160 21.63 -17.29 25.04
C PHE A 160 22.17 -18.66 24.61
N ASP A 161 22.40 -19.58 25.54
CA ASP A 161 22.99 -20.91 25.28
C ASP A 161 22.21 -21.72 24.22
N ASP A 162 20.89 -21.56 24.14
CA ASP A 162 20.04 -22.23 23.14
C ASP A 162 20.29 -21.73 21.69
N LEU A 163 20.92 -20.57 21.52
CA LEU A 163 21.25 -19.97 20.22
C LEU A 163 22.70 -20.29 19.78
N LEU A 164 23.61 -20.49 20.74
CA LEU A 164 25.05 -20.67 20.53
C LEU A 164 25.47 -22.13 20.34
#